data_AF-A0A9K3I7D5-F1
#
_entry.id   AF-A0A9K3I7D5-F1
#
_cell.length_a   1.000
_cell.length_b   1.000
_cell.length_c   1.000
_cell.angle_alpha   90.00
_cell.angle_beta   90.00
_cell.angle_gamma   90.00
#
_symmetry.space_group_name_H-M   'P 1'
#
loop_
_entity.id
_entity.type
_entity.pdbx_description
1 polymer ?
#
loop_
_entity_poly.entity_id
_entity_poly.type
_entity_poly.pdbx_seq_one_letter_code
_entity_poly.pdbx_strand_id
1 'polypeptide(L)'
;MLTLPPLRPSGAFPVDAIIRPFDREVRSNVSSDEWVCFLAYPFSIGLRYPFPAFISRFFELTGLSYAQTMPMVWRVLVTLDQIRSCHIPDLCIEDLPVAYHLRSHGNNRFLLFSTSKNPLILKATKNEDKW
;
A
#
# COMPACT_ATOMS: atom_id res chain seq x y z
N MET A 1 -1.87 18.23 15.13
CA MET A 1 -3.00 17.41 14.65
C MET A 1 -3.13 17.69 13.16
N LEU A 2 -2.54 16.85 12.30
CA LEU A 2 -2.61 17.06 10.85
C LEU A 2 -4.01 16.63 10.38
N THR A 3 -4.84 17.59 10.05
CA THR A 3 -6.10 17.35 9.34
C THR A 3 -5.73 16.90 7.93
N LEU A 4 -5.91 15.61 7.64
CA LEU A 4 -5.82 15.12 6.27
C LEU A 4 -6.87 15.86 5.44
N PRO A 5 -6.52 16.38 4.25
CA PRO A 5 -7.50 16.97 3.37
C PRO A 5 -8.59 15.94 3.07
N PRO A 6 -9.87 16.35 2.98
CA PRO A 6 -10.95 15.44 2.63
C PRO A 6 -10.59 14.74 1.32
N LEU A 7 -10.73 13.40 1.30
CA LEU A 7 -10.60 12.61 0.08
C LEU A 7 -11.53 13.23 -0.96
N ARG A 8 -10.97 13.80 -2.03
CA ARG A 8 -11.76 14.33 -3.13
C ARG A 8 -12.45 13.16 -3.83
N PRO A 9 -13.76 13.24 -4.12
CA PRO A 9 -14.43 12.20 -4.89
C PRO A 9 -13.67 12.01 -6.21
N SER A 10 -13.06 10.84 -6.41
CA SER A 10 -12.28 10.54 -7.62
C SER A 10 -13.17 10.21 -8.83
N GLY A 11 -14.50 10.23 -8.66
CA GLY A 11 -15.47 9.67 -9.61
C GLY A 11 -15.44 8.13 -9.67
N ALA A 12 -14.55 7.48 -8.91
CA ALA A 12 -14.41 6.02 -8.89
C ALA A 12 -15.38 5.33 -7.91
N PHE A 13 -16.07 6.09 -7.08
CA PHE A 13 -17.06 5.56 -6.14
C PHE A 13 -18.47 5.78 -6.67
N PRO A 14 -19.43 4.90 -6.33
CA PRO A 14 -20.85 5.12 -6.57
C PRO A 14 -21.30 6.51 -6.06
N VAL A 15 -22.29 7.10 -6.73
CA VAL A 15 -22.79 8.45 -6.41
C VAL A 15 -23.34 8.55 -4.98
N ASP A 16 -23.83 7.44 -4.45
CA ASP A 16 -24.38 7.26 -3.11
C ASP A 16 -23.35 6.81 -2.05
N ALA A 17 -22.07 6.70 -2.42
CA ALA A 17 -21.03 6.28 -1.50
C ALA A 17 -20.81 7.32 -0.37
N ILE A 18 -20.94 6.87 0.88
CA ILE A 18 -20.74 7.70 2.06
C ILE A 18 -19.25 7.64 2.48
N ILE A 19 -18.56 8.78 2.38
CA ILE A 19 -17.17 8.92 2.85
C ILE A 19 -17.20 9.44 4.29
N ARG A 20 -16.63 8.67 5.22
CA ARG A 20 -16.53 9.03 6.64
C ARG A 20 -15.08 8.92 7.15
N PRO A 21 -14.68 9.70 8.17
CA PRO A 21 -13.41 9.51 8.85
C PRO A 21 -13.30 8.09 9.45
N PHE A 22 -12.07 7.60 9.58
CA PHE A 22 -11.80 6.30 10.19
C PHE A 22 -12.20 6.29 11.67
N ASP A 23 -12.99 5.30 12.06
CA ASP A 23 -13.31 5.01 13.45
C ASP A 23 -12.14 4.25 14.10
N ARG A 24 -11.53 4.86 15.12
CA ARG A 24 -10.34 4.34 15.79
C ARG A 24 -10.59 3.06 16.58
N GLU A 25 -11.84 2.75 16.91
CA GLU A 25 -12.21 1.54 17.63
C GLU A 25 -12.26 0.31 16.71
N VAL A 26 -12.23 0.50 15.38
CA VAL A 26 -12.21 -0.59 14.41
C VAL A 26 -10.84 -1.25 14.39
N ARG A 27 -10.80 -2.54 14.75
CA ARG A 27 -9.56 -3.34 14.70
C ARG A 27 -9.14 -3.61 13.25
N SER A 28 -7.84 -3.76 13.03
CA SER A 28 -7.26 -3.99 11.69
C SER A 28 -7.61 -5.34 11.06
N ASN A 29 -8.28 -6.24 11.80
CA ASN A 29 -8.75 -7.53 11.31
C ASN A 29 -10.28 -7.58 11.11
N VAL A 30 -10.98 -6.45 11.21
CA VAL A 30 -12.42 -6.36 10.93
C VAL A 30 -12.64 -6.35 9.42
N SER A 31 -13.58 -7.16 8.96
CA SER A 31 -14.11 -7.16 7.59
C SER A 31 -15.57 -6.71 7.62
N SER A 32 -16.02 -6.02 6.57
CA SER A 32 -17.42 -5.62 6.39
C SER A 32 -17.81 -5.75 4.93
N ASP A 33 -19.04 -6.19 4.68
CA ASP A 33 -19.63 -6.24 3.34
C ASP A 33 -20.24 -4.89 2.92
N GLU A 34 -20.33 -3.92 3.84
CA GLU A 34 -21.01 -2.63 3.63
C GLU A 34 -20.05 -1.46 3.40
N TRP A 35 -18.83 -1.53 3.95
CA TRP A 35 -17.86 -0.45 3.84
C TRP A 35 -16.45 -0.96 3.57
N VAL A 36 -15.69 -0.13 2.85
CA VAL A 36 -14.26 -0.32 2.62
C VAL A 36 -13.48 0.79 3.32
N CYS A 37 -12.30 0.46 3.85
CA CYS A 37 -11.40 1.42 4.47
C CYS A 37 -10.16 1.61 3.59
N PHE A 38 -9.78 2.87 3.39
CA PHE A 38 -8.49 3.19 2.78
C PHE A 38 -7.54 3.77 3.82
N LEU A 39 -6.31 3.25 3.84
CA LEU A 39 -5.24 3.87 4.59
C LEU A 39 -4.87 5.22 3.95
N ALA A 40 -4.61 6.23 4.78
CA ALA A 40 -4.21 7.56 4.29
C ALA A 40 -2.84 7.56 3.59
N TYR A 41 -1.94 6.67 4.01
CA TYR A 41 -0.54 6.67 3.58
C TYR A 41 -0.34 6.55 2.05
N PRO A 42 -0.96 5.59 1.33
CA PRO A 42 -0.92 5.54 -0.14
C PRO A 42 -1.17 6.89 -0.82
N PHE A 43 -2.17 7.63 -0.36
CA PHE A 43 -2.51 8.92 -0.96
C PHE A 43 -1.50 10.01 -0.62
N SER A 44 -0.89 9.96 0.58
CA SER A 44 0.18 10.90 0.96
C SER A 44 1.44 10.77 0.10
N ILE A 45 1.67 9.59 -0.50
CA ILE A 45 2.78 9.35 -1.43
C ILE A 45 2.38 9.46 -2.90
N GLY A 46 1.20 10.05 -3.18
CA GLY A 46 0.77 10.43 -4.53
C GLY A 46 -0.09 9.40 -5.27
N LEU A 47 -0.44 8.27 -4.64
CA LEU A 47 -1.38 7.34 -5.26
C LEU A 47 -2.80 7.91 -5.28
N ARG A 48 -3.58 7.45 -6.26
CA ARG A 48 -5.01 7.70 -6.38
C ARG A 48 -5.73 6.37 -6.49
N TYR A 49 -6.98 6.33 -6.03
CA TYR A 49 -7.85 5.18 -6.24
C TYR A 49 -8.68 5.36 -7.52
N PRO A 50 -8.82 4.33 -8.38
CA PRO A 50 -8.29 2.96 -8.25
C PRO A 50 -6.76 2.90 -8.34
N PHE A 51 -6.13 2.02 -7.56
CA PHE A 51 -4.67 1.88 -7.58
C PHE A 51 -4.18 1.31 -8.91
N PRO A 52 -2.94 1.66 -9.34
CA PRO A 52 -2.34 1.11 -10.55
C PRO A 52 -2.41 -0.41 -10.61
N ALA A 53 -2.61 -0.97 -11.81
CA ALA A 53 -2.76 -2.42 -12.01
C ALA A 53 -1.59 -3.23 -11.43
N PHE A 54 -0.37 -2.69 -11.54
CA PHE A 54 0.82 -3.27 -10.93
C PHE A 54 0.69 -3.40 -9.40
N ILE A 55 0.22 -2.35 -8.73
CA ILE A 55 0.00 -2.37 -7.28
C ILE A 55 -1.16 -3.30 -6.91
N SER A 56 -2.28 -3.24 -7.64
CA SER A 56 -3.44 -4.11 -7.41
C SER A 56 -3.07 -5.59 -7.52
N ARG A 57 -2.23 -5.96 -8.49
CA ARG A 57 -1.73 -7.32 -8.70
C ARG A 57 -1.00 -7.88 -7.47
N PHE A 58 -0.25 -7.05 -6.74
CA PHE A 58 0.40 -7.47 -5.49
C PHE A 58 -0.62 -7.92 -4.43
N PHE A 59 -1.72 -7.19 -4.28
CA PHE A 59 -2.74 -7.54 -3.29
C PHE A 59 -3.56 -8.75 -3.71
N GLU A 60 -3.82 -8.91 -5.01
CA GLU A 60 -4.43 -10.13 -5.56
C GLU A 60 -3.58 -11.38 -5.30
N LEU A 61 -2.27 -11.30 -5.56
CA LEU A 61 -1.36 -12.44 -5.40
C LEU A 61 -1.10 -12.81 -3.94
N THR A 62 -1.04 -11.81 -3.05
CA THR A 62 -0.71 -12.05 -1.64
C THR A 62 -1.94 -12.31 -0.77
N GLY A 63 -3.15 -11.97 -1.25
CA GLY A 63 -4.38 -12.02 -0.46
C GLY A 63 -4.39 -11.03 0.71
N LEU A 64 -3.46 -10.08 0.76
CA LEU A 64 -3.42 -9.06 1.80
C LEU A 64 -4.50 -8.00 1.57
N SER A 65 -5.11 -7.53 2.65
CA SER A 65 -5.84 -6.27 2.66
C SER A 65 -4.86 -5.09 2.61
N TYR A 66 -5.25 -4.00 1.96
CA TYR A 66 -4.51 -2.73 1.98
C TYR A 66 -4.16 -2.30 3.42
N ALA A 67 -5.05 -2.53 4.39
CA ALA A 67 -4.85 -2.19 5.79
C ALA A 67 -3.71 -2.95 6.48
N GLN A 68 -3.34 -4.12 5.97
CA GLN A 68 -2.31 -4.99 6.54
C GLN A 68 -0.89 -4.60 6.10
N THR A 69 -0.75 -3.69 5.13
CA THR A 69 0.57 -3.35 4.58
C THR A 69 1.20 -2.17 5.30
N MET A 70 2.45 -2.36 5.72
CA MET A 70 3.23 -1.30 6.34
C MET A 70 3.66 -0.24 5.30
N PRO A 71 3.91 1.01 5.73
CA PRO A 71 4.33 2.11 4.84
C PRO A 71 5.51 1.78 3.89
N MET A 72 6.43 0.92 4.33
CA MET A 72 7.54 0.49 3.50
C MET A 72 7.10 -0.32 2.27
N VAL A 73 6.07 -1.16 2.38
CA VAL A 73 5.53 -1.94 1.26
C VAL A 73 5.00 -1.00 0.18
N TRP A 74 4.20 -0.01 0.58
CA TRP A 74 3.66 1.00 -0.32
C TRP A 74 4.75 1.75 -1.08
N ARG A 75 5.82 2.17 -0.39
CA ARG A 75 6.96 2.83 -1.05
C ARG A 75 7.61 1.93 -2.08
N VAL A 76 7.82 0.65 -1.76
CA VAL A 76 8.38 -0.30 -2.72
C VAL A 76 7.49 -0.44 -3.95
N LEU A 77 6.19 -0.65 -3.76
CA LEU A 77 5.25 -0.83 -4.86
C LEU A 77 5.14 0.41 -5.75
N VAL A 78 5.08 1.62 -5.18
CA VAL A 78 5.03 2.88 -5.95
C VAL A 78 6.30 3.08 -6.75
N THR A 79 7.47 2.89 -6.14
CA THR A 79 8.74 3.08 -6.84
C THR A 79 8.92 2.04 -7.95
N LEU A 80 8.51 0.79 -7.74
CA LEU A 80 8.57 -0.23 -8.80
C LEU A 80 7.58 0.06 -9.93
N ASP A 81 6.36 0.54 -9.65
CA ASP A 81 5.40 0.95 -10.67
C ASP A 81 5.94 2.12 -11.53
N GLN A 82 6.64 3.07 -10.90
CA GLN A 82 7.32 4.17 -11.59
C GLN A 82 8.50 3.68 -12.45
N ILE A 83 9.37 2.82 -11.90
CA ILE A 83 10.50 2.24 -12.64
C ILE A 83 9.99 1.44 -13.84
N ARG A 84 8.94 0.65 -13.64
CA ARG A 84 8.27 -0.11 -14.70
C ARG A 84 7.81 0.82 -15.83
N SER A 85 7.10 1.89 -15.46
CA SER A 85 6.53 2.83 -16.42
C SER A 85 7.60 3.63 -17.20
N CYS A 86 8.76 3.90 -16.59
CA CYS A 86 9.79 4.77 -17.18
C CYS A 86 10.95 4.01 -17.83
N HIS A 87 11.28 2.81 -17.36
CA HIS A 87 12.57 2.17 -17.67
C HIS A 87 12.48 0.68 -18.01
N ILE A 88 11.62 -0.08 -17.31
CA ILE A 88 11.58 -1.55 -17.43
C ILE A 88 10.13 -2.01 -17.57
N PRO A 89 9.51 -1.91 -18.76
CA PRO A 89 8.09 -2.24 -18.96
C PRO A 89 7.73 -3.68 -18.60
N ASP A 90 8.69 -4.60 -18.73
CA ASP A 90 8.55 -6.04 -18.46
C ASP A 90 8.65 -6.39 -16.97
N LEU A 91 8.97 -5.44 -16.10
CA LEU A 91 9.02 -5.67 -14.64
C LEU A 91 7.63 -6.09 -14.15
N CYS A 92 7.55 -7.27 -13.52
CA CYS A 92 6.33 -7.84 -12.99
C CYS A 92 6.36 -7.90 -11.46
N ILE A 93 5.18 -7.97 -10.83
CA ILE A 93 5.09 -8.16 -9.37
C ILE A 93 5.65 -9.53 -8.96
N GLU A 94 5.51 -10.50 -9.83
CA GLU A 94 6.01 -11.85 -9.70
C GLU A 94 7.56 -11.89 -9.57
N ASP A 95 8.26 -10.82 -9.97
CA ASP A 95 9.71 -10.68 -9.78
C ASP A 95 10.08 -10.17 -8.37
N LEU A 96 9.13 -9.60 -7.64
CA LEU A 96 9.36 -9.03 -6.31
C LEU A 96 10.01 -10.02 -5.32
N PRO A 97 9.63 -11.31 -5.28
CA PRO A 97 10.25 -12.31 -4.40
C PRO A 97 11.76 -12.51 -4.61
N VAL A 98 12.30 -12.15 -5.78
CA VAL A 98 13.75 -12.23 -6.05
C VAL A 98 14.53 -11.27 -5.15
N ALA A 99 13.96 -10.08 -4.90
CA ALA A 99 14.61 -9.02 -4.14
C ALA A 99 14.07 -8.85 -2.72
N TYR A 100 12.84 -9.32 -2.45
CA TYR A 100 12.17 -9.10 -1.17
C TYR A 100 11.39 -10.31 -0.67
N HIS A 101 11.47 -10.55 0.63
CA HIS A 101 10.60 -11.46 1.36
C HIS A 101 9.48 -10.70 2.07
N LEU A 102 8.23 -11.07 1.79
CA LEU A 102 7.09 -10.62 2.57
C LEU A 102 7.10 -11.33 3.94
N ARG A 103 7.12 -10.57 5.03
CA ARG A 103 7.06 -11.12 6.40
C ARG A 103 6.04 -10.38 7.24
N SER A 104 5.44 -11.11 8.17
CA SER A 104 4.61 -10.53 9.22
C SER A 104 5.45 -9.81 10.27
N HIS A 105 4.95 -8.70 10.79
CA HIS A 105 5.53 -7.94 11.90
C HIS A 105 4.46 -7.62 12.93
N GLY A 106 4.55 -8.27 14.09
CA GLY A 106 3.47 -8.27 15.07
C GLY A 106 2.20 -8.92 14.52
N ASN A 107 1.04 -8.47 15.02
CA ASN A 107 -0.25 -9.03 14.62
C ASN A 107 -0.74 -8.39 13.32
N ASN A 108 -0.87 -9.20 12.27
CA ASN A 108 -1.55 -8.90 11.01
C ASN A 108 -1.00 -7.72 10.18
N ARG A 109 0.27 -7.32 10.39
CA ARG A 109 0.95 -6.32 9.56
C ARG A 109 2.09 -6.96 8.80
N PHE A 110 2.31 -6.52 7.56
CA PHE A 110 3.29 -7.12 6.66
C PHE A 110 4.24 -6.08 6.10
N LEU A 111 5.51 -6.49 5.94
CA LEU A 111 6.57 -5.70 5.33
C LEU A 111 7.47 -6.53 4.42
N LEU A 112 8.19 -5.86 3.51
CA LEU A 112 9.14 -6.46 2.58
C LEU A 112 10.58 -6.38 3.09
N PHE A 113 11.15 -7.51 3.47
CA PHE A 113 12.56 -7.61 3.85
C PHE A 113 13.43 -7.88 2.64
N SER A 114 14.48 -7.09 2.44
CA SER A 114 15.44 -7.35 1.36
C SER A 114 16.05 -8.75 1.49
N THR A 115 16.08 -9.50 0.38
CA THR A 115 16.77 -10.79 0.27
C THR A 115 18.29 -10.60 0.14
N SER A 116 18.69 -9.41 -0.33
CA SER A 116 20.07 -9.03 -0.62
C SER A 116 20.60 -8.00 0.38
N LYS A 117 21.93 -7.95 0.55
CA LYS A 117 22.61 -6.83 1.24
C LYS A 117 22.40 -5.49 0.49
N ASN A 118 22.02 -5.56 -0.78
CA ASN A 118 21.70 -4.42 -1.65
C ASN A 118 20.19 -4.45 -1.98
N PRO A 119 19.32 -3.77 -1.21
CA PRO A 119 17.91 -3.67 -1.55
C PRO A 119 17.73 -2.89 -2.86
N LEU A 120 16.75 -3.28 -3.68
CA LEU A 120 16.40 -2.53 -4.90
C LEU A 120 16.08 -1.06 -4.60
N ILE A 121 15.44 -0.83 -3.45
CA ILE A 121 15.05 0.50 -2.98
C ILE A 121 15.75 0.76 -1.65
N LEU A 122 16.71 1.69 -1.69
CA LEU A 122 17.44 2.14 -0.52
C LEU A 122 16.50 2.87 0.46
N LYS A 123 16.75 2.72 1.77
CA LYS A 123 16.02 3.41 2.85
C LYS A 123 14.51 3.16 2.89
N ALA A 124 14.01 2.10 2.24
CA ALA A 124 12.61 1.71 2.30
C ALA A 124 12.13 1.47 3.74
N THR A 125 13.01 1.05 4.65
CA THR A 125 12.70 0.73 6.05
C THR A 125 12.64 1.92 7.01
N LYS A 126 13.16 3.10 6.65
CA LYS A 126 13.07 4.29 7.53
C LYS A 126 11.71 4.95 7.32
N ASN A 127 10.81 4.93 8.31
CA ASN A 127 9.76 5.95 8.36
C ASN A 127 10.36 7.26 8.89
N GLU A 128 9.76 8.38 8.52
CA GLU A 128 10.15 9.71 9.01
C GLU A 128 10.11 9.80 10.55
N ASP A 129 9.30 8.94 11.20
CA ASP A 129 9.11 8.91 12.64
C ASP A 129 10.05 7.98 13.43
N LYS A 130 11.13 7.44 12.82
CA LYS A 130 12.08 6.51 13.48
C LYS A 130 11.38 5.33 14.20
N TRP A 131 11.09 4.25 13.46
CA TRP A 131 10.79 2.96 14.10
C TRP A 131 12.01 2.45 14.87
#